data_AF-A0A920I5U8-F1
#
_entry.id   AF-A0A920I5U8-F1
#
_cell.length_a   1.000
_cell.length_b   1.000
_cell.length_c   1.000
_cell.angle_alpha   90.00
_cell.angle_beta   90.00
_cell.angle_gamma   90.00
#
_symmetry.space_group_name_H-M   'P 1'
#
loop_
_entity.id
_entity.type
_entity.pdbx_description
1 polymer ?
#
loop_
_entity_poly.entity_id
_entity_poly.type
_entity_poly.pdbx_seq_one_letter_code
_entity_poly.pdbx_strand_id
1 'polypeptide(L)'
;MCGIVALVGSREAAPQLLEGLRQLEYRGYDSAGIATVAAQGQLTCLRAKGKLRNLTACFESEGAPGQCGIGHTRWATHGKPEERNAHPHRSSDGAVAVVQNGIIENHRALREQLEASGVVFQSETDTEVIPHLLAAELQQLQAAGGTPGRWVVAGGPAAGAAQVAGGLCPGGDLGSGAGGIGGGP
;
A
#
# COMPACT_ATOMS: atom_id res chain seq x y z
N MET A 1 -1.82 0.68 -17.58
CA MET A 1 -3.13 0.31 -16.98
C MET A 1 -2.84 -0.59 -15.79
N CYS A 2 -3.11 -0.19 -14.56
CA CYS A 2 -2.73 -0.90 -13.32
C CYS A 2 -3.25 -2.35 -13.17
N GLY A 3 -2.73 -3.08 -12.18
CA GLY A 3 -3.15 -4.44 -11.81
C GLY A 3 -3.59 -4.57 -10.35
N ILE A 4 -4.61 -5.38 -10.07
CA ILE A 4 -5.09 -5.71 -8.71
C ILE A 4 -5.09 -7.22 -8.53
N VAL A 5 -4.63 -7.68 -7.36
CA VAL A 5 -4.77 -9.06 -6.91
C VAL A 5 -5.37 -9.04 -5.51
N ALA A 6 -6.26 -9.97 -5.19
CA ALA A 6 -6.77 -10.17 -3.85
C ALA A 6 -6.80 -11.67 -3.55
N LEU A 7 -6.57 -12.01 -2.28
CA LEU A 7 -6.58 -13.39 -1.82
C LEU A 7 -7.24 -13.46 -0.46
N VAL A 8 -8.16 -14.41 -0.31
CA VAL A 8 -8.72 -14.86 0.96
C VAL A 8 -8.55 -16.37 0.98
N GLY A 9 -7.81 -16.91 1.95
CA GLY A 9 -7.54 -18.35 1.99
C GLY A 9 -7.03 -18.85 3.32
N SER A 10 -6.46 -20.05 3.29
CA SER A 10 -5.88 -20.74 4.46
C SER A 10 -4.34 -20.76 4.45
N ARG A 11 -3.72 -20.25 3.39
CA ARG A 11 -2.26 -20.15 3.22
C ARG A 11 -1.81 -18.71 3.34
N GLU A 12 -0.52 -18.49 3.55
CA GLU A 12 0.05 -17.13 3.57
C GLU A 12 -0.25 -16.38 2.27
N ALA A 13 -0.75 -15.15 2.42
CA ALA A 13 -1.23 -14.36 1.30
C ALA A 13 -0.08 -13.73 0.52
N ALA A 14 0.93 -13.19 1.20
CA ALA A 14 1.98 -12.39 0.58
C ALA A 14 2.71 -13.09 -0.60
N PRO A 15 3.18 -14.36 -0.49
CA PRO A 15 3.84 -15.02 -1.62
C PRO A 15 2.93 -15.17 -2.85
N GLN A 16 1.64 -15.45 -2.63
CA GLN A 16 0.65 -15.61 -3.70
C GLN A 16 0.27 -14.26 -4.32
N LEU A 17 0.18 -13.21 -3.52
CA LEU A 17 -0.03 -11.85 -4.01
C LEU A 17 1.13 -11.42 -4.89
N LEU A 18 2.39 -11.62 -4.46
CA LEU A 18 3.58 -11.28 -5.25
C LEU A 18 3.60 -12.03 -6.58
N GLU A 19 3.28 -13.33 -6.59
CA GLU A 19 3.19 -14.09 -7.83
C GLU A 19 2.08 -13.58 -8.76
N GLY A 20 0.89 -13.27 -8.20
CA GLY A 20 -0.20 -12.67 -8.97
C GLY A 20 0.20 -11.31 -9.56
N LEU A 21 0.89 -10.47 -8.79
CA LEU A 21 1.36 -9.16 -9.25
C LEU A 21 2.44 -9.28 -10.32
N ARG A 22 3.27 -10.32 -10.29
CA ARG A 22 4.26 -10.61 -11.33
C ARG A 22 3.60 -10.82 -12.69
N GLN A 23 2.45 -11.50 -12.72
CA GLN A 23 1.65 -11.67 -13.93
C GLN A 23 1.00 -10.36 -14.42
N LEU A 24 0.92 -9.33 -13.56
CA LEU A 24 0.31 -8.03 -13.85
C LEU A 24 1.33 -6.89 -13.95
N GLU A 25 2.64 -7.17 -13.89
CA GLU A 25 3.67 -6.12 -13.91
C GLU A 25 3.73 -5.39 -15.27
N TYR A 26 3.41 -6.08 -16.37
CA TYR A 26 3.35 -5.47 -17.70
C TYR A 26 2.31 -4.34 -17.81
N ARG A 27 1.39 -4.27 -16.86
CA ARG A 27 0.26 -3.34 -16.80
C ARG A 27 0.64 -2.04 -16.06
N GLY A 28 1.53 -2.11 -15.07
CA GLY A 28 2.05 -0.97 -14.33
C GLY A 28 3.33 -1.32 -13.56
N TYR A 29 4.32 -0.44 -13.59
CA TYR A 29 5.68 -0.70 -13.08
C TYR A 29 6.31 0.54 -12.42
N ASP A 30 5.51 1.58 -12.15
CA ASP A 30 5.97 2.79 -11.47
C ASP A 30 6.10 2.60 -9.96
N SER A 31 5.28 1.70 -9.40
CA SER A 31 5.31 1.26 -8.01
C SER A 31 4.43 0.02 -7.82
N ALA A 32 4.62 -0.70 -6.72
CA ALA A 32 3.79 -1.83 -6.32
C ALA A 32 3.66 -1.88 -4.79
N GLY A 33 2.62 -2.56 -4.31
CA GLY A 33 2.47 -2.83 -2.88
C GLY A 33 1.48 -3.95 -2.58
N ILE A 34 1.54 -4.44 -1.35
CA ILE A 34 0.61 -5.41 -0.77
C ILE A 34 0.17 -4.98 0.62
N ALA A 35 -1.04 -5.37 1.01
CA ALA A 35 -1.48 -5.35 2.39
C ALA A 35 -2.03 -6.72 2.77
N THR A 36 -1.65 -7.22 3.94
CA THR A 36 -2.11 -8.49 4.50
C THR A 36 -2.73 -8.28 5.88
N VAL A 37 -3.63 -9.18 6.26
CA VAL A 37 -4.29 -9.17 7.56
C VAL A 37 -4.02 -10.50 8.27
N ALA A 38 -3.40 -10.43 9.45
CA ALA A 38 -3.15 -11.58 10.32
C ALA A 38 -4.44 -12.05 11.03
N ALA A 39 -4.40 -13.23 11.68
CA ALA A 39 -5.57 -13.80 12.36
C ALA A 39 -6.10 -12.92 13.51
N GLN A 40 -5.20 -12.17 14.17
CA GLN A 40 -5.51 -11.19 15.21
C GLN A 40 -5.93 -9.83 14.63
N GLY A 41 -6.00 -9.74 13.30
CA GLY A 41 -6.48 -8.57 12.58
C GLY A 41 -5.48 -7.43 12.42
N GLN A 42 -4.22 -7.68 12.75
CA GLN A 42 -3.14 -6.76 12.45
C GLN A 42 -2.96 -6.62 10.94
N LEU A 43 -3.09 -5.38 10.45
CA LEU A 43 -2.85 -5.01 9.06
C LEU A 43 -1.37 -4.69 8.85
N THR A 44 -0.73 -5.41 7.93
CA THR A 44 0.65 -5.12 7.48
C THR A 44 0.59 -4.60 6.06
N CYS A 45 1.32 -3.53 5.75
CA CYS A 45 1.35 -2.94 4.41
C CYS A 45 2.79 -2.71 3.98
N LEU A 46 3.16 -3.27 2.84
CA LEU A 46 4.47 -3.08 2.19
C LEU A 46 4.26 -2.39 0.86
N ARG A 47 5.07 -1.38 0.57
CA ARG A 47 5.02 -0.60 -0.67
C ARG A 47 6.42 -0.33 -1.15
N ALA A 48 6.60 -0.28 -2.46
CA ALA A 48 7.87 0.07 -3.07
C ALA A 48 7.67 0.89 -4.35
N LYS A 49 8.55 1.86 -4.57
CA LYS A 49 8.67 2.55 -5.85
C LYS A 49 9.31 1.62 -6.89
N GLY A 50 8.89 1.76 -8.14
CA GLY A 50 9.47 1.07 -9.30
C GLY A 50 8.92 -0.34 -9.49
N LYS A 51 9.76 -1.19 -10.09
CA LYS A 51 9.42 -2.55 -10.48
C LYS A 51 9.11 -3.44 -9.28
N LEU A 52 8.34 -4.51 -9.53
CA LEU A 52 7.87 -5.45 -8.51
C LEU A 52 9.01 -6.05 -7.68
N ARG A 53 10.19 -6.25 -8.27
CA ARG A 53 11.39 -6.74 -7.57
C ARG A 53 11.73 -5.94 -6.30
N ASN A 54 11.45 -4.64 -6.29
CA ASN A 54 11.73 -3.79 -5.15
C ASN A 54 10.77 -4.12 -3.99
N LEU A 55 9.49 -4.38 -4.30
CA LEU A 55 8.52 -4.86 -3.32
C LEU A 55 8.88 -6.25 -2.81
N THR A 56 9.35 -7.14 -3.69
CA THR A 56 9.85 -8.47 -3.29
C THR A 56 10.98 -8.35 -2.28
N ALA A 57 11.94 -7.44 -2.51
CA ALA A 57 13.04 -7.20 -1.57
C ALA A 57 12.55 -6.67 -0.21
N CYS A 58 11.62 -5.70 -0.20
CA CYS A 58 11.07 -5.22 1.07
C CYS A 58 10.26 -6.35 1.79
N PHE A 59 9.57 -7.24 1.06
CA PHE A 59 8.93 -8.44 1.64
C PHE A 59 9.92 -9.45 2.22
N GLU A 60 11.03 -9.73 1.52
CA GLU A 60 12.08 -10.64 2.02
C GLU A 60 12.75 -10.11 3.30
N SER A 61 12.81 -8.78 3.46
CA SER A 61 13.38 -8.12 4.63
C SER A 61 12.42 -8.02 5.82
N GLU A 62 11.16 -7.65 5.58
CA GLU A 62 10.21 -7.27 6.65
C GLU A 62 9.15 -8.33 6.92
N GLY A 63 8.81 -9.15 5.91
CA GLY A 63 7.68 -10.07 5.95
C GLY A 63 6.31 -9.37 5.87
N ALA A 64 5.28 -10.14 5.55
CA ALA A 64 3.89 -9.66 5.52
C ALA A 64 2.94 -10.81 5.93
N PRO A 65 2.81 -11.09 7.23
CA PRO A 65 2.02 -12.22 7.72
C PRO A 65 0.53 -12.01 7.47
N GLY A 66 -0.19 -13.11 7.24
CA GLY A 66 -1.64 -13.10 7.07
C GLY A 66 -2.11 -14.04 5.98
N GLN A 67 -3.37 -14.45 6.07
CA GLN A 67 -4.02 -15.38 5.11
C GLN A 67 -5.04 -14.68 4.21
N CYS A 68 -5.24 -13.37 4.43
CA CYS A 68 -6.05 -12.48 3.62
C CYS A 68 -5.18 -11.29 3.21
N GLY A 69 -5.34 -10.81 1.99
CA GLY A 69 -4.66 -9.60 1.55
C GLY A 69 -5.01 -9.15 0.15
N ILE A 70 -4.51 -7.96 -0.18
CA ILE A 70 -4.67 -7.29 -1.47
C ILE A 70 -3.30 -6.84 -1.97
N GLY A 71 -3.14 -6.76 -3.29
CA GLY A 71 -1.93 -6.30 -3.95
C GLY A 71 -2.25 -5.43 -5.15
N HIS A 72 -1.32 -4.53 -5.47
CA HIS A 72 -1.46 -3.60 -6.59
C HIS A 72 -0.14 -3.36 -7.33
N THR A 73 -0.23 -3.29 -8.66
CA THR A 73 0.81 -2.71 -9.52
C THR A 73 0.28 -1.42 -10.14
N ARG A 74 1.06 -0.34 -10.03
CA ARG A 74 0.61 1.02 -10.34
C ARG A 74 1.30 1.59 -11.57
N TRP A 75 0.49 2.24 -12.40
CA TRP A 75 0.91 3.19 -13.42
C TRP A 75 0.42 4.57 -12.96
N ALA A 76 1.32 5.51 -12.72
CA ALA A 76 0.99 6.78 -12.09
C ALA A 76 0.18 7.71 -13.02
N THR A 77 -0.96 8.21 -12.54
CA THR A 77 -1.79 9.25 -13.20
C THR A 77 -1.86 10.51 -12.34
N HIS A 78 -2.15 10.37 -11.04
CA HIS A 78 -2.06 11.43 -10.03
C HIS A 78 -0.87 11.21 -9.09
N GLY A 79 -0.13 12.26 -8.76
CA GLY A 79 1.05 12.16 -7.89
C GLY A 79 2.24 11.45 -8.55
N LYS A 80 3.44 11.81 -8.11
CA LYS A 80 4.68 11.25 -8.69
C LYS A 80 4.82 9.74 -8.42
N PRO A 81 5.56 8.99 -9.26
CA PRO A 81 6.04 7.63 -8.98
C PRO A 81 6.93 7.58 -7.74
N GLU A 82 6.32 7.57 -6.56
CA GLU A 82 6.97 7.59 -5.26
C GLU A 82 6.24 6.63 -4.32
N GLU A 83 6.97 6.09 -3.34
CA GLU A 83 6.44 5.06 -2.44
C GLU A 83 5.19 5.53 -1.68
N ARG A 84 5.14 6.80 -1.25
CA ARG A 84 3.96 7.37 -0.58
C ARG A 84 2.69 7.34 -1.44
N ASN A 85 2.86 7.39 -2.76
CA ASN A 85 1.77 7.34 -3.75
C ASN A 85 1.52 5.92 -4.27
N ALA A 86 2.29 4.92 -3.82
CA ALA A 86 2.02 3.53 -4.13
C ALA A 86 0.79 3.04 -3.35
N HIS A 87 0.01 2.17 -3.98
CA HIS A 87 -1.07 1.47 -3.32
C HIS A 87 -0.51 0.25 -2.56
N PRO A 88 -1.17 -0.26 -1.51
CA PRO A 88 -2.45 0.20 -0.95
C PRO A 88 -2.37 1.51 -0.15
N HIS A 89 -3.39 2.36 -0.26
CA HIS A 89 -3.58 3.51 0.64
C HIS A 89 -4.28 3.09 1.92
N ARG A 90 -3.98 3.77 3.03
CA ARG A 90 -4.48 3.44 4.36
C ARG A 90 -5.24 4.59 5.01
N SER A 91 -6.15 4.27 5.91
CA SER A 91 -6.77 5.25 6.81
C SER A 91 -5.77 5.73 7.87
N SER A 92 -6.06 6.88 8.50
CA SER A 92 -5.19 7.51 9.50
C SER A 92 -4.90 6.61 10.71
N ASP A 93 -5.88 5.81 11.11
CA ASP A 93 -5.78 4.82 12.19
C ASP A 93 -5.14 3.49 11.74
N GLY A 94 -4.89 3.32 10.43
CA GLY A 94 -4.32 2.11 9.84
C GLY A 94 -5.27 0.92 9.77
N ALA A 95 -6.56 1.08 10.12
CA ALA A 95 -7.52 -0.01 10.15
C ALA A 95 -8.01 -0.44 8.75
N VAL A 96 -8.00 0.47 7.77
CA VAL A 96 -8.49 0.23 6.42
C VAL A 96 -7.35 0.37 5.42
N ALA A 97 -7.23 -0.59 4.49
CA ALA A 97 -6.34 -0.49 3.33
C ALA A 97 -7.11 -0.70 2.02
N VAL A 98 -6.82 0.11 1.01
CA VAL A 98 -7.54 0.13 -0.27
C VAL A 98 -6.57 0.14 -1.44
N VAL A 99 -6.91 -0.64 -2.47
CA VAL A 99 -6.33 -0.56 -3.81
C VAL A 99 -7.42 -0.18 -4.80
N GLN A 100 -7.07 0.58 -5.85
CA GLN A 100 -8.02 1.05 -6.84
C GLN A 100 -7.38 1.06 -8.23
N ASN A 101 -8.18 0.68 -9.23
CA ASN A 101 -7.93 0.97 -10.63
C ASN A 101 -9.03 1.92 -11.11
N GLY A 102 -8.66 3.05 -11.69
CA GLY A 102 -9.59 4.09 -12.14
C GLY A 102 -9.16 5.46 -11.64
N ILE A 103 -10.07 6.42 -11.73
CA ILE A 103 -9.89 7.79 -11.24
C ILE A 103 -11.11 8.17 -10.39
N ILE A 104 -10.89 8.80 -9.24
CA ILE A 104 -11.94 9.40 -8.43
C ILE A 104 -12.09 10.87 -8.81
N GLU A 105 -13.03 11.17 -9.70
CA GLU A 105 -13.16 12.50 -10.32
C GLU A 105 -13.42 13.63 -9.32
N ASN A 106 -14.15 13.34 -8.24
CA ASN A 106 -14.49 14.29 -7.19
C ASN A 106 -13.51 14.26 -5.99
N HIS A 107 -12.32 13.67 -6.13
CA HIS A 107 -11.38 13.50 -5.01
C HIS A 107 -10.98 14.82 -4.34
N ARG A 108 -10.96 15.95 -5.06
CA ARG A 108 -10.59 17.26 -4.50
C ARG A 108 -11.60 17.72 -3.45
N ALA A 109 -12.88 17.69 -3.81
CA ALA A 109 -13.96 18.04 -2.89
C ALA A 109 -14.00 17.09 -1.68
N LEU A 110 -13.77 15.80 -1.90
CA LEU A 110 -13.69 14.81 -0.82
C LEU A 110 -12.50 15.05 0.10
N ARG A 111 -11.33 15.38 -0.47
CA ARG A 111 -10.11 15.72 0.29
C ARG A 111 -10.32 16.95 1.15
N GLU A 112 -10.88 18.03 0.60
CA GLU A 112 -11.18 19.26 1.34
C GLU A 112 -12.12 18.99 2.53
N GLN A 113 -13.16 18.16 2.34
CA GLN A 113 -14.08 17.77 3.42
C GLN A 113 -13.39 16.97 4.53
N LEU A 114 -12.50 16.05 4.15
CA LEU A 114 -11.74 15.22 5.10
C LEU A 114 -10.66 16.04 5.83
N GLU A 115 -9.97 16.94 5.14
CA GLU A 115 -9.00 17.86 5.76
C GLU A 115 -9.71 18.79 6.77
N ALA A 116 -10.90 19.28 6.43
CA ALA A 116 -11.73 20.06 7.35
C ALA A 116 -12.18 19.28 8.59
N SER A 117 -12.27 17.95 8.51
CA SER A 117 -12.55 17.07 9.66
C SER A 117 -11.29 16.62 10.42
N GLY A 118 -10.10 17.09 10.02
CA GLY A 118 -8.83 16.85 10.70
C GLY A 118 -8.00 15.69 10.14
N VAL A 119 -8.37 15.14 8.97
CA VAL A 119 -7.57 14.10 8.30
C VAL A 119 -6.31 14.69 7.69
N VAL A 120 -5.16 14.07 7.96
CA VAL A 120 -3.88 14.41 7.35
C VAL A 120 -3.56 13.38 6.25
N PHE A 121 -3.56 13.83 5.00
CA PHE A 121 -3.21 13.01 3.86
C PHE A 121 -1.69 12.83 3.75
N GLN A 122 -1.26 11.63 3.38
CA GLN A 122 0.15 11.26 3.22
C GLN A 122 0.56 11.10 1.76
N SER A 123 -0.37 11.24 0.82
CA SER A 123 -0.15 11.09 -0.61
C SER A 123 -0.84 12.18 -1.42
N GLU A 124 -0.48 12.23 -2.69
CA GLU A 124 -1.07 13.12 -3.69
C GLU A 124 -2.12 12.40 -4.54
N THR A 125 -2.45 11.14 -4.22
CA THR A 125 -3.35 10.33 -5.04
C THR A 125 -4.80 10.65 -4.74
N ASP A 126 -5.62 10.47 -5.75
CA ASP A 126 -7.08 10.50 -5.66
C ASP A 126 -7.61 9.34 -4.81
N THR A 127 -6.94 8.19 -4.83
CA THR A 127 -7.34 6.98 -4.10
C THR A 127 -7.36 7.14 -2.57
N GLU A 128 -6.48 7.96 -2.00
CA GLU A 128 -6.34 8.08 -0.54
C GLU A 128 -7.61 8.59 0.16
N VAL A 129 -8.52 9.27 -0.55
CA VAL A 129 -9.81 9.68 0.04
C VAL A 129 -10.66 8.47 0.45
N ILE A 130 -10.54 7.34 -0.25
CA ILE A 130 -11.38 6.15 -0.06
C ILE A 130 -11.19 5.52 1.33
N PRO A 131 -9.96 5.14 1.77
CA PRO A 131 -9.79 4.53 3.08
C PRO A 131 -10.19 5.46 4.23
N HIS A 132 -10.00 6.78 4.09
CA HIS A 132 -10.45 7.75 5.10
C HIS A 132 -11.98 7.83 5.21
N LEU A 133 -12.69 7.87 4.06
CA LEU A 133 -14.16 7.83 4.05
C LEU A 133 -14.68 6.54 4.68
N LEU A 134 -14.13 5.39 4.28
CA LEU A 134 -14.53 4.10 4.84
C LEU A 134 -14.28 4.00 6.34
N ALA A 135 -13.17 4.54 6.84
CA ALA A 135 -12.89 4.58 8.27
C ALA A 135 -13.90 5.45 9.03
N ALA A 136 -14.28 6.62 8.48
CA ALA A 136 -15.29 7.49 9.08
C ALA A 136 -16.67 6.80 9.14
N GLU A 137 -17.10 6.15 8.06
CA GLU A 137 -18.35 5.38 8.03
C GLU A 137 -18.33 4.20 9.00
N LEU A 138 -17.20 3.49 9.10
CA LEU A 138 -17.03 2.38 10.04
C LEU A 138 -17.16 2.85 11.49
N GLN A 139 -16.56 4.00 11.82
CA GLN A 139 -16.67 4.61 13.14
C GLN A 139 -18.12 5.00 13.46
N GLN A 140 -18.85 5.58 12.50
CA GLN A 140 -20.27 5.91 12.67
C GLN A 140 -21.13 4.66 12.90
N LEU A 141 -20.90 3.60 12.12
CA LEU A 141 -21.58 2.31 12.28
C LEU A 141 -21.37 1.75 13.69
N GLN A 142 -20.12 1.75 14.18
CA GLN A 142 -19.78 1.27 15.52
C GLN A 142 -20.41 2.13 16.62
N ALA A 143 -20.40 3.46 16.46
CA ALA A 143 -21.03 4.38 17.41
C ALA A 143 -22.56 4.17 17.50
N ALA A 144 -23.19 3.75 16.40
CA ALA A 144 -24.61 3.39 16.36
C ALA A 144 -24.91 1.97 16.91
N GLY A 145 -23.90 1.26 17.44
CA GLY A 145 -24.04 -0.11 17.94
C GLY A 145 -24.04 -1.18 16.85
N GLY A 146 -23.78 -0.81 15.60
CA GLY A 146 -23.60 -1.74 14.49
C GLY A 146 -22.29 -2.51 14.67
N THR A 147 -22.35 -3.83 14.53
CA THR A 147 -21.15 -4.65 14.50
C THR A 147 -20.69 -4.80 13.05
N PRO A 148 -19.47 -4.39 12.72
CA PRO A 148 -18.90 -4.67 11.40
C PRO A 148 -18.93 -6.18 11.14
N GLY A 149 -19.19 -6.60 9.90
CA GLY A 149 -19.18 -8.02 9.56
C GLY A 149 -17.85 -8.68 9.95
N ARG A 150 -17.84 -10.01 10.16
CA ARG A 150 -16.67 -10.83 10.59
C ARG A 150 -15.32 -10.49 9.92
N TRP A 151 -15.34 -9.87 8.74
CA TRP A 151 -14.18 -9.53 7.92
C TRP A 151 -13.67 -8.09 8.09
N VAL A 152 -14.35 -7.28 8.88
CA VAL A 152 -13.90 -5.95 9.29
C VAL A 152 -13.31 -6.09 10.69
N VAL A 153 -11.99 -6.16 10.75
CA VAL A 153 -11.30 -6.15 12.03
C VAL A 153 -11.34 -4.72 12.55
N ALA A 154 -12.10 -4.51 13.63
CA ALA A 154 -11.94 -3.34 14.46
C ALA A 154 -10.58 -3.43 15.19
N GLY A 155 -9.50 -3.08 14.48
CA GLY A 155 -8.20 -2.85 15.08
C GLY A 155 -8.24 -1.53 15.82
N GLY A 156 -8.69 -1.54 17.08
CA GLY A 156 -8.37 -0.46 18.01
C GLY A 156 -6.85 -0.34 18.16
N PRO A 157 -6.33 0.86 18.51
CA PRO A 157 -4.89 1.08 18.53
C PRO A 157 -4.24 0.13 19.54
N ALA A 158 -3.25 -0.64 19.10
CA ALA A 158 -2.27 -1.16 20.02
C ALA A 158 -1.59 0.07 20.66
N ALA A 159 -1.78 0.24 21.97
CA ALA A 159 -1.00 1.17 22.76
C ALA A 159 0.48 0.83 22.53
N GLY A 160 1.17 1.70 21.79
CA GLY A 160 2.51 1.46 21.32
C GLY A 160 2.72 2.10 19.96
N ALA A 161 2.96 3.40 19.97
CA ALA A 161 3.52 4.11 18.83
C ALA A 161 4.90 3.51 18.48
N ALA A 162 4.91 2.42 17.72
CA ALA A 162 6.06 2.05 16.93
C ALA A 162 5.98 2.96 15.70
N GLN A 163 6.74 4.06 15.75
CA GLN A 163 7.18 4.74 14.55
C GLN A 163 7.77 3.69 13.63
N VAL A 164 7.03 3.26 12.61
CA VAL A 164 7.66 2.61 11.46
C VAL A 164 8.41 3.75 10.80
N ALA A 165 9.69 3.84 11.12
CA ALA A 165 10.62 4.68 10.40
C ALA A 165 10.40 4.40 8.92
N GLY A 166 10.10 5.44 8.15
CA GLY A 166 10.20 5.41 6.70
C GLY A 166 11.66 5.16 6.33
N GLY A 167 12.09 3.91 6.45
CA GLY A 167 13.33 3.42 5.91
C GLY A 167 13.10 3.29 4.42
N LEU A 168 13.50 4.32 3.67
CA LEU A 168 13.65 4.24 2.22
C LEU A 168 14.35 2.91 1.89
N CYS A 169 13.65 1.97 1.24
CA CYS A 169 14.30 0.80 0.63
C CYS A 169 15.40 1.38 -0.30
N PRO A 170 16.71 1.14 -0.04
CA PRO A 170 17.77 1.84 -0.74
C PRO A 170 17.76 1.44 -2.21
N GLY A 171 17.44 2.39 -3.07
CA GLY A 171 17.57 2.25 -4.51
C GLY A 171 19.05 2.13 -4.88
N GLY A 172 19.52 0.91 -5.09
CA GLY A 172 20.81 0.63 -5.69
C GLY A 172 20.83 1.11 -7.13
N ASP A 173 21.35 2.33 -7.32
CA ASP A 173 21.76 2.86 -8.61
C ASP A 173 23.07 2.16 -9.00
N LEU A 174 22.99 1.07 -9.78
CA LEU A 174 24.16 0.50 -10.44
C LEU A 174 24.50 1.38 -11.64
N GLY A 175 25.10 2.53 -11.32
CA GLY A 175 25.72 3.43 -12.28
C GLY A 175 26.87 2.72 -13.00
N SER A 176 26.76 2.67 -14.32
CA SER A 176 27.80 2.27 -15.26
C SER A 176 29.03 3.18 -15.13
N GLY A 177 30.10 2.67 -14.53
CA GLY A 177 31.42 3.29 -14.52
C GLY A 177 32.33 2.65 -15.56
N ALA A 178 32.35 3.22 -16.77
CA ALA A 178 33.43 3.01 -17.72
C ALA A 178 34.70 3.66 -17.17
N GLY A 179 35.78 2.89 -17.03
CA GLY A 179 37.08 3.38 -16.58
C GLY A 179 38.19 2.58 -17.25
N GLY A 180 38.61 3.05 -18.42
CA GLY A 180 39.81 2.55 -19.09
C GLY A 180 41.07 3.12 -18.45
N ILE A 181 42.04 2.25 -18.22
CA ILE A 181 43.49 2.50 -18.12
C ILE A 181 44.14 1.19 -18.61
N GLY A 182 45.08 1.11 -19.55
CA GLY A 182 46.17 2.03 -19.88
C GLY A 182 47.44 1.55 -19.18
N GLY A 183 48.22 0.66 -19.81
CA GLY A 183 49.55 0.28 -19.32
C GLY A 183 50.21 -0.85 -20.12
N GLY A 184 51.14 -0.49 -21.02
CA GLY A 184 52.17 -1.39 -21.55
C GLY A 184 53.33 -1.57 -20.54
N PRO A 185 54.56 -1.91 -20.94
CA PRO A 185 55.13 -2.02 -22.30
C PRO A 185 55.04 -3.41 -22.93
#